data_AF-A8B9R1-F1
#
_entry.id   AF-A8B9R1-F1
#
_cell.length_a   1.000
_cell.length_b   1.000
_cell.length_c   1.000
_cell.angle_alpha   90.00
_cell.angle_beta   90.00
_cell.angle_gamma   90.00
#
_symmetry.space_group_name_H-M   'P 1'
#
loop_
_entity.id
_entity.type
_entity.pdbx_description
1 polymer ?
#
loop_
_entity_poly.entity_id
_entity_poly.type
_entity_poly.pdbx_seq_one_letter_code
_entity_poly.pdbx_strand_id
1 'polypeptide(L)'
;ARKMVQKTNYDNWSRSRKTADINYKTDIPKEFDARQYFISCANVIGDVKDQGNCASSWAVAVASTFTDRLCIASNGKFTDNLSAQNLMSCGDDEKLGCDGGSAYKAWEFTMGKGIVTGGPYDSNEGCQPYKNRPCDHYGDSSLTNCSSLRRTQMMFCRDKCVNKNYKVKYEDDLYKTSVVYMTSWTNVKQIQQEIMTYGPVTAFMYVYENFMGYKEGVYKSTAGELIGYHHVKLIGWGVDEAGIEYWLAMNSWNSNWGTNG
;
A
#
# COMPACT_ATOMS: atom_id res chain seq x y z
N ALA A 1 -5.22 16.54 14.29
CA ALA A 1 -5.33 15.14 13.83
C ALA A 1 -6.78 14.68 13.84
N ARG A 2 -7.38 14.49 12.65
CA ARG A 2 -8.69 13.86 12.48
C ARG A 2 -8.54 12.39 12.88
N LYS A 3 -8.96 12.04 14.10
CA LYS A 3 -8.90 10.65 14.59
C LYS A 3 -10.00 9.85 13.91
N MET A 4 -9.63 8.85 13.11
CA MET A 4 -10.57 7.78 12.78
C MET A 4 -10.71 6.91 14.02
N VAL A 5 -11.91 6.88 14.60
CA VAL A 5 -12.27 5.87 15.59
C VAL A 5 -12.82 4.69 14.81
N GLN A 6 -11.95 3.74 14.47
CA GLN A 6 -12.45 2.40 14.16
C GLN A 6 -13.00 1.87 15.49
N LYS A 7 -14.33 1.81 15.64
CA LYS A 7 -14.97 1.22 16.81
C LYS A 7 -14.65 -0.27 16.82
N THR A 8 -13.61 -0.66 17.53
CA THR A 8 -13.38 -2.04 17.93
C THR A 8 -13.23 -2.07 19.46
N ASN A 9 -14.06 -2.89 20.11
CA ASN A 9 -13.92 -3.22 21.52
C ASN A 9 -12.67 -4.11 21.67
N TYR A 10 -11.51 -3.51 21.93
CA TYR A 10 -10.34 -4.24 22.39
C TYR A 10 -9.56 -3.38 23.38
N ASP A 11 -9.94 -3.49 24.64
CA ASP A 11 -9.05 -3.19 25.75
C ASP A 11 -7.98 -4.29 25.81
N ASN A 12 -6.72 -3.86 25.98
CA ASN A 12 -5.49 -4.63 26.20
C ASN A 12 -4.68 -5.02 24.94
N TRP A 13 -3.79 -4.08 24.63
CA TRP A 13 -2.57 -4.22 23.82
C TRP A 13 -1.80 -5.52 24.12
N SER A 14 -1.56 -6.30 23.07
CA SER A 14 -0.40 -7.18 22.96
C SER A 14 0.11 -7.10 21.52
N ARG A 15 1.43 -7.26 21.31
CA ARG A 15 2.12 -7.38 20.00
C ARG A 15 1.69 -8.64 19.21
N SER A 16 0.45 -9.07 19.37
CA SER A 16 -0.11 -10.33 18.88
C SER A 16 -0.80 -10.16 17.54
N ARG A 17 -0.65 -11.18 16.69
CA ARG A 17 -1.53 -11.41 15.54
C ARG A 17 -2.99 -11.22 15.95
N LYS A 18 -3.78 -10.54 15.11
CA LYS A 18 -5.22 -10.44 15.32
C LYS A 18 -5.79 -11.85 15.30
N THR A 19 -6.42 -12.28 16.38
CA THR A 19 -7.27 -13.47 16.41
C THR A 19 -8.72 -13.05 16.13
N ALA A 20 -9.59 -14.03 15.87
CA ALA A 20 -10.94 -13.87 15.32
C ALA A 20 -11.67 -12.56 15.72
N ASP A 21 -12.11 -11.79 14.72
CA ASP A 21 -12.93 -10.58 14.89
C ASP A 21 -14.40 -10.95 14.76
N ILE A 22 -15.22 -10.59 15.76
CA ILE A 22 -16.67 -10.85 15.75
C ILE A 22 -17.40 -10.14 14.61
N ASN A 23 -16.78 -9.09 14.04
CA ASN A 23 -17.34 -8.34 12.92
C ASN A 23 -16.94 -8.91 11.56
N TYR A 24 -16.15 -9.99 11.51
CA TYR A 24 -15.82 -10.60 10.24
C TYR A 24 -17.05 -11.16 9.54
N LYS A 25 -17.20 -10.76 8.29
CA LYS A 25 -18.13 -11.43 7.37
C LYS A 25 -17.73 -12.90 7.23
N THR A 26 -18.69 -13.81 7.39
CA THR A 26 -18.41 -15.26 7.43
C THR A 26 -18.55 -15.93 6.07
N ASP A 27 -19.36 -15.36 5.19
CA ASP A 27 -19.68 -15.93 3.87
C ASP A 27 -18.68 -15.43 2.83
N ILE A 28 -17.57 -16.15 2.71
CA ILE A 28 -16.47 -15.80 1.81
C ILE A 28 -16.83 -16.28 0.38
N PRO A 29 -16.99 -15.36 -0.59
CA PRO A 29 -17.22 -15.74 -1.97
C PRO A 29 -15.97 -16.35 -2.61
N LYS A 30 -16.16 -17.12 -3.69
CA LYS A 30 -15.04 -17.69 -4.47
C LYS A 30 -14.15 -16.61 -5.08
N GLU A 31 -14.75 -15.49 -5.47
CA GLU A 31 -14.08 -14.34 -6.06
C GLU A 31 -14.50 -13.07 -5.33
N PHE A 32 -13.55 -12.16 -5.16
CA PHE A 32 -13.80 -10.87 -4.56
C PHE A 32 -12.86 -9.83 -5.16
N ASP A 33 -13.40 -8.69 -5.55
CA ASP A 33 -12.64 -7.50 -5.94
C ASP A 33 -13.15 -6.31 -5.13
N ALA A 34 -12.29 -5.73 -4.29
CA ALA A 34 -12.63 -4.59 -3.46
C ALA A 34 -13.14 -3.39 -4.27
N ARG A 35 -12.72 -3.23 -5.54
CA ARG A 35 -13.18 -2.14 -6.42
C ARG A 35 -14.65 -2.29 -6.79
N GLN A 36 -15.12 -3.54 -6.92
CA GLN A 36 -16.52 -3.83 -7.23
C GLN A 36 -17.41 -3.78 -5.98
N TYR A 37 -16.83 -4.06 -4.81
CA TYR A 37 -17.57 -4.09 -3.55
C TYR A 37 -17.67 -2.72 -2.88
N PHE A 38 -16.57 -1.97 -2.82
CA PHE A 38 -16.51 -0.63 -2.24
C PHE A 38 -16.62 0.42 -3.35
N ILE A 39 -17.77 0.44 -4.05
CA ILE A 39 -17.98 1.19 -5.29
C ILE A 39 -17.62 2.68 -5.17
N SER A 40 -17.97 3.33 -4.04
CA SER A 40 -17.65 4.74 -3.81
C SER A 40 -16.15 5.03 -3.70
N CYS A 41 -15.33 3.98 -3.52
CA CYS A 41 -13.88 4.03 -3.39
C CYS A 41 -13.17 3.27 -4.51
N ALA A 42 -13.87 2.82 -5.56
CA ALA A 42 -13.31 2.00 -6.63
C ALA A 42 -12.09 2.67 -7.29
N ASN A 43 -12.18 3.97 -7.58
CA ASN A 43 -11.11 4.75 -8.18
C ASN A 43 -9.90 4.92 -7.25
N VAL A 44 -10.12 4.98 -5.94
CA VAL A 44 -9.04 5.09 -4.94
C VAL A 44 -8.33 3.74 -4.78
N ILE A 45 -9.11 2.67 -4.65
CA ILE A 45 -8.59 1.30 -4.50
C ILE A 45 -7.81 0.87 -5.74
N GLY A 46 -8.31 1.21 -6.93
CA GLY A 46 -7.68 0.89 -8.21
C GLY A 46 -6.56 1.84 -8.63
N ASP A 47 -6.19 2.84 -7.81
CA ASP A 47 -5.13 3.80 -8.13
C ASP A 47 -3.74 3.15 -7.99
N VAL A 48 -3.18 2.74 -9.13
CA VAL A 48 -1.86 2.12 -9.25
C VAL A 48 -0.76 3.16 -9.04
N LYS A 49 0.22 2.83 -8.19
CA LYS A 49 1.31 3.73 -7.82
C LYS A 49 2.61 3.40 -8.55
N ASP A 50 3.54 4.36 -8.57
CA ASP A 50 4.92 4.15 -9.01
C ASP A 50 5.89 4.59 -7.92
N GLN A 51 6.72 3.66 -7.45
CA GLN A 51 7.73 3.92 -6.43
C GLN A 51 8.98 4.63 -6.99
N GLY A 52 9.15 4.66 -8.32
CA GLY A 52 10.33 5.16 -9.03
C GLY A 52 11.58 4.30 -8.78
N ASN A 53 12.77 4.82 -9.10
CA ASN A 53 14.03 4.12 -8.79
C ASN A 53 14.40 4.26 -7.30
N CYS A 54 13.65 3.56 -6.45
CA CYS A 54 13.71 3.58 -5.00
C CYS A 54 13.04 2.31 -4.43
N ALA A 55 13.65 1.62 -3.47
CA ALA A 55 13.07 0.43 -2.82
C ALA A 55 12.08 0.79 -1.70
N SER A 56 11.09 1.63 -2.01
CA SER A 56 10.11 2.18 -1.08
C SER A 56 8.74 1.51 -1.13
N SER A 57 8.64 0.29 -1.67
CA SER A 57 7.37 -0.44 -1.77
C SER A 57 6.67 -0.60 -0.42
N TRP A 58 7.44 -0.77 0.65
CA TRP A 58 6.93 -0.79 2.03
C TRP A 58 6.14 0.48 2.39
N ALA A 59 6.61 1.67 1.98
CA ALA A 59 5.96 2.94 2.26
C ALA A 59 4.79 3.19 1.30
N VAL A 60 4.96 2.86 0.02
CA VAL A 60 3.92 3.04 -1.01
C VAL A 60 2.72 2.13 -0.74
N ALA A 61 2.95 0.85 -0.42
CA ALA A 61 1.89 -0.09 -0.12
C ALA A 61 1.12 0.28 1.15
N VAL A 62 1.79 0.78 2.19
CA VAL A 62 1.13 1.23 3.42
C VAL A 62 0.31 2.50 3.18
N ALA A 63 0.88 3.52 2.52
CA ALA A 63 0.16 4.76 2.21
C ALA A 63 -1.07 4.48 1.34
N SER A 64 -0.94 3.65 0.30
CA SER A 64 -2.07 3.31 -0.59
C SER A 64 -3.14 2.51 0.13
N THR A 65 -2.76 1.48 0.90
CA THR A 65 -3.70 0.69 1.70
C THR A 65 -4.42 1.57 2.74
N PHE A 66 -3.71 2.50 3.36
CA PHE A 66 -4.31 3.41 4.34
C PHE A 66 -5.28 4.40 3.67
N THR A 67 -4.93 4.89 2.48
CA THR A 67 -5.80 5.74 1.66
C THR A 67 -7.12 5.02 1.35
N ASP A 68 -7.06 3.77 0.89
CA ASP A 68 -8.24 2.94 0.59
C ASP A 68 -9.14 2.77 1.81
N ARG A 69 -8.54 2.38 2.94
CA ARG A 69 -9.28 2.16 4.19
C ARG A 69 -9.91 3.45 4.72
N LEU A 70 -9.24 4.58 4.58
CA LEU A 70 -9.78 5.89 4.94
C LEU A 70 -10.93 6.31 4.02
N CYS A 71 -10.84 6.02 2.72
CA CYS A 71 -11.97 6.20 1.81
C CYS A 71 -13.17 5.34 2.25
N ILE A 72 -12.96 4.04 2.49
CA ILE A 72 -14.02 3.10 2.89
C ILE A 72 -14.64 3.53 4.22
N ALA A 73 -13.83 3.80 5.24
CA ALA A 73 -14.31 4.20 6.56
C ALA A 73 -15.02 5.56 6.56
N SER A 74 -14.72 6.43 5.59
CA SER A 74 -15.39 7.72 5.41
C SER A 74 -16.60 7.66 4.46
N ASN A 75 -16.98 6.47 3.98
CA ASN A 75 -18.01 6.25 2.97
C ASN A 75 -17.77 7.11 1.70
N GLY A 76 -16.54 7.11 1.20
CA GLY A 76 -16.17 7.82 -0.03
C GLY A 76 -15.97 9.34 0.11
N LYS A 77 -16.03 9.89 1.34
CA LYS A 77 -15.82 11.34 1.55
C LYS A 77 -14.36 11.75 1.45
N PHE A 78 -13.44 10.85 1.80
CA PHE A 78 -12.01 11.07 1.63
C PHE A 78 -11.54 10.30 0.40
N THR A 79 -10.97 11.00 -0.57
CA THR A 79 -10.44 10.43 -1.80
C THR A 79 -9.04 10.93 -2.14
N ASP A 80 -8.44 11.76 -1.28
CA ASP A 80 -7.10 12.30 -1.49
C ASP A 80 -6.04 11.22 -1.24
N ASN A 81 -4.87 11.35 -1.87
CA ASN A 81 -3.75 10.43 -1.62
C ASN A 81 -3.05 10.73 -0.30
N LEU A 82 -2.79 9.71 0.52
CA LEU A 82 -1.85 9.81 1.64
C LEU A 82 -0.41 9.66 1.16
N SER A 83 0.50 10.40 1.81
CA SER A 83 1.86 10.61 1.33
C SER A 83 2.77 9.42 1.63
N ALA A 84 3.05 8.62 0.60
CA ALA A 84 4.14 7.65 0.61
C ALA A 84 5.51 8.34 0.86
N GLN A 85 5.67 9.60 0.43
CA GLN A 85 6.88 10.39 0.66
C GLN A 85 7.09 10.69 2.14
N ASN A 86 6.02 11.03 2.87
CA ASN A 86 6.08 11.27 4.30
C ASN A 86 6.47 9.99 5.05
N LEU A 87 5.84 8.85 4.72
CA LEU A 87 6.23 7.56 5.29
C LEU A 87 7.67 7.20 4.99
N MET A 88 8.09 7.29 3.74
CA MET A 88 9.45 6.94 3.33
C MET A 88 10.52 7.79 4.04
N SER A 89 10.24 9.08 4.29
CA SER A 89 11.22 10.00 4.88
C SER A 89 11.17 10.08 6.41
N CYS A 90 10.01 9.84 7.03
CA CYS A 90 9.78 10.03 8.46
C CYS A 90 9.41 8.75 9.22
N GLY A 91 8.80 7.79 8.53
CA GLY A 91 8.31 6.53 9.09
C GLY A 91 9.32 5.39 9.07
N ASP A 92 10.55 5.66 8.63
CA ASP A 92 11.64 4.72 8.67
C ASP A 92 12.60 5.00 9.84
N ASP A 93 12.43 4.26 10.93
CA ASP A 93 13.32 4.33 12.09
C ASP A 93 14.76 3.89 11.76
N GLU A 94 14.93 3.05 10.73
CA GLU A 94 16.23 2.56 10.28
C GLU A 94 16.89 3.50 9.26
N LYS A 95 16.15 4.51 8.77
CA LYS A 95 16.64 5.54 7.84
C LYS A 95 17.23 4.95 6.55
N LEU A 96 16.66 3.85 6.07
CA LEU A 96 17.00 3.16 4.82
C LEU A 96 16.26 3.77 3.62
N GLY A 97 15.02 4.22 3.79
CA GLY A 97 14.20 4.92 2.81
C GLY A 97 14.07 4.16 1.49
N CYS A 98 14.98 4.47 0.56
CA CYS A 98 15.07 3.85 -0.77
C CYS A 98 15.92 2.59 -0.84
N ASP A 99 16.48 2.13 0.29
CA ASP A 99 17.26 0.90 0.41
C ASP A 99 16.45 -0.26 1.03
N GLY A 100 15.19 -0.02 1.39
CA GLY A 100 14.29 -1.01 1.98
C GLY A 100 13.57 -0.45 3.21
N GLY A 101 12.70 -1.26 3.81
CA GLY A 101 11.97 -0.88 5.01
C GLY A 101 10.88 -1.88 5.41
N SER A 102 10.27 -1.64 6.56
CA SER A 102 9.25 -2.53 7.14
C SER A 102 7.86 -1.92 7.04
N ALA A 103 6.94 -2.60 6.34
CA ALA A 103 5.54 -2.19 6.30
C ALA A 103 4.87 -2.18 7.69
N TYR A 104 5.27 -3.10 8.59
CA TYR A 104 4.74 -3.12 9.95
C TYR A 104 5.12 -1.86 10.73
N LYS A 105 6.40 -1.46 10.70
CA LYS A 105 6.86 -0.21 11.34
C LYS A 105 6.22 1.03 10.72
N ALA A 106 6.02 1.03 9.39
CA ALA A 106 5.29 2.10 8.71
C ALA A 106 3.85 2.22 9.22
N TRP A 107 3.13 1.10 9.39
CA TRP A 107 1.81 1.12 10.01
C TRP A 107 1.87 1.64 11.46
N GLU A 108 2.81 1.19 12.28
CA GLU A 108 3.00 1.71 13.66
C GLU A 108 3.24 3.23 13.66
N PHE A 109 4.01 3.74 12.70
CA PHE A 109 4.22 5.18 12.53
C PHE A 109 2.91 5.93 12.23
N THR A 110 2.04 5.39 11.36
CA THR A 110 0.73 6.01 11.09
C THR A 110 -0.16 6.05 12.33
N MET A 111 0.00 5.11 13.27
CA MET A 111 -0.75 5.10 14.53
C MET A 111 -0.20 6.16 15.51
N GLY A 112 1.13 6.22 15.67
CA GLY A 112 1.78 7.13 16.60
C GLY A 112 1.76 8.59 16.12
N LYS A 113 2.37 8.86 14.97
CA LYS A 113 2.54 10.23 14.43
C LYS A 113 1.51 10.59 13.38
N GLY A 114 1.03 9.63 12.61
CA GLY A 114 0.18 9.86 11.46
C GLY A 114 0.97 10.30 10.24
N ILE A 115 0.29 10.39 9.10
CA ILE A 115 0.87 10.78 7.83
C ILE A 115 0.01 11.84 7.16
N VAL A 116 0.65 12.71 6.39
CA VAL A 116 -0.01 13.79 5.65
C VAL A 116 -0.46 13.34 4.26
N THR A 117 -1.25 14.15 3.57
CA THR A 117 -1.59 13.96 2.16
C THR A 117 -0.38 14.17 1.25
N GLY A 118 -0.39 13.53 0.08
CA GLY A 118 0.65 13.67 -0.93
C GLY A 118 0.38 12.81 -2.15
N GLY A 119 0.10 13.45 -3.28
CA GLY A 119 -0.14 12.78 -4.55
C GLY A 119 1.13 12.28 -5.25
N PRO A 120 0.98 11.79 -6.50
CA PRO A 120 2.08 11.30 -7.32
C PRO A 120 3.16 12.35 -7.60
N TYR A 121 4.27 11.90 -8.18
CA TYR A 121 5.31 12.79 -8.66
C TYR A 121 4.76 13.90 -9.56
N ASP A 122 5.19 15.13 -9.30
CA ASP A 122 4.83 16.34 -10.05
C ASP A 122 3.33 16.70 -10.11
N SER A 123 2.48 16.01 -9.34
CA SER A 123 1.04 16.29 -9.25
C SER A 123 0.71 17.65 -8.60
N ASN A 124 1.60 18.13 -7.72
CA ASN A 124 1.34 19.26 -6.81
C ASN A 124 0.07 19.05 -5.95
N GLU A 125 -0.25 17.79 -5.62
CA GLU A 125 -1.39 17.41 -4.78
C GLU A 125 -0.96 17.09 -3.36
N GLY A 126 -1.71 17.61 -2.38
CA GLY A 126 -1.48 17.35 -0.96
C GLY A 126 -0.23 18.04 -0.37
N CYS A 127 0.02 17.77 0.90
CA CYS A 127 1.07 18.40 1.70
C CYS A 127 2.50 18.01 1.26
N GLN A 128 2.72 16.71 1.02
CA GLN A 128 4.01 16.15 0.63
C GLN A 128 3.88 15.20 -0.58
N PRO A 129 3.75 15.73 -1.80
CA PRO A 129 3.73 14.92 -3.01
C PRO A 129 5.00 14.08 -3.15
N TYR A 130 4.88 12.93 -3.80
CA TYR A 130 5.98 12.02 -4.07
C TYR A 130 7.08 12.68 -4.91
N LYS A 131 8.34 12.33 -4.65
CA LYS A 131 9.49 12.97 -5.32
C LYS A 131 10.25 12.06 -6.25
N ASN A 132 10.01 10.76 -6.20
CA ASN A 132 10.68 9.83 -7.10
C ASN A 132 9.92 9.84 -8.43
N ARG A 133 10.65 10.10 -9.51
CA ARG A 133 10.09 10.10 -10.86
C ARG A 133 9.63 8.69 -11.25
N PRO A 134 8.44 8.52 -11.84
CA PRO A 134 8.01 7.28 -12.46
C PRO A 134 9.01 6.78 -13.50
N CYS A 135 9.18 5.47 -13.61
CA CYS A 135 10.16 4.88 -14.50
C CYS A 135 9.75 3.47 -14.94
N ASP A 136 10.35 2.98 -16.02
CA ASP A 136 10.14 1.62 -16.47
C ASP A 136 10.92 0.65 -15.58
N HIS A 137 10.22 -0.15 -14.79
CA HIS A 137 10.85 -1.10 -13.88
C HIS A 137 11.44 -2.29 -14.62
N TYR A 138 10.69 -2.92 -15.53
CA TYR A 138 11.09 -4.19 -16.19
C TYR A 138 10.58 -4.38 -17.63
N GLY A 139 10.33 -3.29 -18.35
CA GLY A 139 10.11 -3.25 -19.79
C GLY A 139 8.66 -3.46 -20.19
N ASP A 140 7.94 -2.35 -20.42
CA ASP A 140 6.82 -2.24 -21.38
C ASP A 140 6.28 -0.80 -21.49
N SER A 141 7.13 0.21 -21.32
CA SER A 141 6.65 1.59 -21.31
C SER A 141 7.54 2.52 -22.12
N SER A 142 6.96 3.65 -22.54
CA SER A 142 7.72 4.79 -23.09
C SER A 142 8.54 5.53 -22.02
N LEU A 143 8.57 5.04 -20.77
CA LEU A 143 9.29 5.67 -19.68
C LEU A 143 10.78 5.31 -19.71
N THR A 144 11.59 6.16 -19.10
CA THR A 144 13.01 5.88 -18.90
C THR A 144 13.18 4.69 -17.95
N ASN A 145 14.06 3.74 -18.29
CA ASN A 145 14.32 2.58 -17.44
C ASN A 145 14.84 3.00 -16.06
N CYS A 146 14.27 2.43 -14.99
CA CYS A 146 14.62 2.75 -13.61
C CYS A 146 16.12 2.59 -13.33
N SER A 147 16.76 1.54 -13.88
CA SER A 147 18.20 1.27 -13.68
C SER A 147 19.12 2.37 -14.24
N SER A 148 18.64 3.12 -15.24
CA SER A 148 19.37 4.25 -15.83
C SER A 148 19.20 5.56 -15.06
N LEU A 149 18.18 5.65 -14.19
CA LEU A 149 17.99 6.80 -13.32
C LEU A 149 18.89 6.67 -12.10
N ARG A 150 19.33 7.81 -11.56
CA ARG A 150 20.00 7.79 -10.26
C ARG A 150 19.02 7.32 -9.20
N ARG A 151 19.45 6.37 -8.36
CA ARG A 151 18.66 5.95 -7.20
C ARG A 151 18.34 7.17 -6.37
N THR A 152 17.09 7.33 -5.98
CA THR A 152 16.70 8.53 -5.25
C THR A 152 17.36 8.50 -3.88
N GLN A 153 18.14 9.53 -3.56
CA GLN A 153 18.73 9.65 -2.24
C GLN A 153 17.61 9.90 -1.23
N MET A 154 17.62 9.16 -0.12
CA MET A 154 16.64 9.37 0.95
C MET A 154 16.64 10.83 1.37
N MET A 155 15.48 11.48 1.23
CA MET A 155 15.33 12.84 1.73
C MET A 155 15.05 12.82 3.23
N PHE A 156 15.66 13.76 3.94
CA PHE A 156 15.40 14.01 5.34
C PHE A 156 13.90 14.20 5.60
N CYS A 157 13.41 13.61 6.69
CA CYS A 157 12.08 13.87 7.23
C CYS A 157 11.84 15.38 7.35
N ARG A 158 10.65 15.83 6.96
CA ARG A 158 10.22 17.22 7.08
C ARG A 158 8.86 17.28 7.76
N ASP A 159 8.81 17.91 8.92
CA ASP A 159 7.55 18.18 9.64
C ASP A 159 6.90 19.48 9.10
N LYS A 160 6.79 19.58 7.76
CA LYS A 160 6.13 20.69 7.07
C LYS A 160 5.64 20.29 5.69
N CYS A 161 4.58 20.92 5.21
CA CYS A 161 4.17 20.79 3.81
C CYS A 161 5.24 21.39 2.89
N VAL A 162 5.64 20.61 1.89
CA VAL A 162 6.64 21.03 0.89
C VAL A 162 5.99 21.54 -0.39
N ASN A 163 4.72 21.20 -0.60
CA ASN A 163 3.90 21.76 -1.67
C ASN A 163 3.47 23.19 -1.30
N LYS A 164 4.01 24.18 -2.02
CA LYS A 164 3.70 25.61 -1.80
C LYS A 164 2.26 25.99 -2.14
N ASN A 165 1.60 25.18 -2.97
CA ASN A 165 0.22 25.41 -3.38
C ASN A 165 -0.78 24.85 -2.36
N TYR A 166 -0.33 23.95 -1.48
CA TYR A 166 -1.17 23.38 -0.43
C TYR A 166 -1.29 24.32 0.76
N LYS A 167 -2.53 24.59 1.21
CA LYS A 167 -2.84 25.62 2.22
C LYS A 167 -3.05 25.06 3.62
N VAL A 168 -3.34 23.77 3.75
CA VAL A 168 -3.50 23.12 5.05
C VAL A 168 -2.12 22.98 5.69
N LYS A 169 -2.02 23.30 6.98
CA LYS A 169 -0.78 23.14 7.74
C LYS A 169 -0.47 21.67 7.95
N TYR A 170 0.81 21.35 8.13
CA TYR A 170 1.27 19.98 8.30
C TYR A 170 0.56 19.27 9.46
N GLU A 171 0.48 19.91 10.61
CA GLU A 171 -0.17 19.42 11.83
C GLU A 171 -1.68 19.17 11.69
N ASP A 172 -2.32 19.93 10.79
CA ASP A 172 -3.76 19.84 10.50
C ASP A 172 -4.07 18.77 9.43
N ASP A 173 -3.07 18.39 8.64
CA ASP A 173 -3.16 17.41 7.56
C ASP A 173 -2.77 15.98 8.00
N LEU A 174 -2.49 15.75 9.28
CA LEU A 174 -2.11 14.43 9.79
C LEU A 174 -3.32 13.50 9.97
N TYR A 175 -3.27 12.37 9.27
CA TYR A 175 -4.19 11.24 9.36
C TYR A 175 -3.56 10.09 10.14
N LYS A 176 -4.31 9.53 11.10
CA LYS A 176 -3.85 8.45 11.99
C LYS A 176 -4.78 7.25 11.94
N THR A 177 -4.20 6.05 11.99
CA THR A 177 -4.96 4.84 12.33
C THR A 177 -5.09 4.71 13.85
N SER A 178 -6.18 4.11 14.31
CA SER A 178 -6.38 3.80 15.73
C SER A 178 -5.75 2.48 16.15
N VAL A 179 -5.51 1.57 15.20
CA VAL A 179 -5.02 0.22 15.49
C VAL A 179 -4.12 -0.29 14.36
N VAL A 180 -3.13 -1.10 14.73
CA VAL A 180 -2.23 -1.82 13.83
C VAL A 180 -2.15 -3.26 14.31
N TYR A 181 -2.30 -4.21 13.40
CA TYR A 181 -2.18 -5.63 13.67
C TYR A 181 -1.76 -6.39 12.41
N MET A 182 -1.36 -7.63 12.60
CA MET A 182 -1.11 -8.57 11.50
C MET A 182 -2.12 -9.72 11.57
N THR A 183 -2.68 -10.09 10.43
CA THR A 183 -3.40 -11.37 10.29
C THR A 183 -2.40 -12.53 10.32
N SER A 184 -2.88 -13.75 10.56
CA SER A 184 -2.03 -14.93 10.39
C SER A 184 -1.81 -15.19 8.90
N TRP A 185 -0.56 -15.18 8.45
CA TRP A 185 -0.21 -15.40 7.03
C TRP A 185 -0.61 -16.81 6.52
N THR A 186 -0.83 -17.77 7.42
CA THR A 186 -1.32 -19.12 7.10
C THR A 186 -2.84 -19.23 7.03
N ASN A 187 -3.58 -18.20 7.47
CA ASN A 187 -5.03 -18.24 7.54
C ASN A 187 -5.64 -17.42 6.40
N VAL A 188 -5.73 -18.04 5.21
CA VAL A 188 -6.32 -17.45 4.00
C VAL A 188 -7.71 -16.86 4.28
N LYS A 189 -8.56 -17.62 4.98
CA LYS A 189 -9.92 -17.18 5.33
C LYS A 189 -9.90 -15.89 6.13
N GLN A 190 -9.03 -15.77 7.15
CA GLN A 190 -8.93 -14.54 7.93
C GLN A 190 -8.54 -13.32 7.07
N ILE A 191 -7.62 -13.50 6.12
CA ILE A 191 -7.21 -12.42 5.20
C ILE A 191 -8.38 -12.03 4.30
N GLN A 192 -9.10 -13.00 3.74
CA GLN A 192 -10.30 -12.76 2.93
C GLN A 192 -11.37 -11.99 3.72
N GLN A 193 -11.66 -12.42 4.95
CA GLN A 193 -12.62 -11.75 5.83
C GLN A 193 -12.20 -10.32 6.16
N GLU A 194 -10.92 -10.09 6.43
CA GLU A 194 -10.37 -8.76 6.69
C GLU A 194 -10.56 -7.82 5.49
N ILE A 195 -10.27 -8.31 4.27
CA ILE A 195 -10.43 -7.53 3.03
C ILE A 195 -11.91 -7.22 2.75
N MET A 196 -12.79 -8.22 2.85
CA MET A 196 -14.24 -8.04 2.65
C MET A 196 -14.90 -7.10 3.66
N THR A 197 -14.37 -7.07 4.89
CA THR A 197 -14.98 -6.32 5.99
C THR A 197 -14.47 -4.89 6.03
N TYR A 198 -13.15 -4.70 5.90
CA TYR A 198 -12.50 -3.42 6.15
C TYR A 198 -11.73 -2.85 4.95
N GLY A 199 -11.68 -3.58 3.84
CA GLY A 199 -10.96 -3.18 2.63
C GLY A 199 -9.53 -3.72 2.56
N PRO A 200 -8.79 -3.31 1.51
CA PRO A 200 -7.47 -3.84 1.17
C PRO A 200 -6.47 -3.96 2.33
N VAL A 201 -5.51 -4.86 2.19
CA VAL A 201 -4.43 -5.08 3.18
C VAL A 201 -3.06 -5.00 2.53
N THR A 202 -2.04 -4.62 3.30
CA THR A 202 -0.65 -4.71 2.87
C THR A 202 -0.13 -6.13 3.05
N ALA A 203 0.54 -6.68 2.04
CA ALA A 203 1.16 -7.99 2.08
C ALA A 203 2.66 -7.90 1.79
N PHE A 204 3.39 -8.84 2.39
CA PHE A 204 4.80 -9.09 2.12
C PHE A 204 4.91 -10.30 1.19
N MET A 205 5.79 -10.22 0.20
CA MET A 205 6.12 -11.35 -0.66
C MET A 205 7.62 -11.46 -0.86
N TYR A 206 8.10 -12.70 -0.96
CA TYR A 206 9.43 -12.98 -1.50
C TYR A 206 9.41 -12.81 -3.01
N VAL A 207 10.45 -12.19 -3.55
CA VAL A 207 10.58 -11.95 -4.99
C VAL A 207 11.74 -12.77 -5.51
N TYR A 208 11.45 -13.52 -6.56
CA TYR A 208 12.42 -14.31 -7.32
C TYR A 208 12.68 -13.64 -8.67
N GLU A 209 13.82 -13.94 -9.31
CA GLU A 209 14.24 -13.32 -10.58
C GLU A 209 13.12 -13.34 -11.65
N ASN A 210 12.38 -14.45 -11.72
CA ASN A 210 11.32 -14.63 -12.72
C ASN A 210 10.11 -13.68 -12.52
N PHE A 211 9.94 -13.08 -11.34
CA PHE A 211 8.84 -12.14 -11.08
C PHE A 211 8.98 -10.86 -11.90
N MET A 212 10.21 -10.42 -12.16
CA MET A 212 10.46 -9.16 -12.87
C MET A 212 9.89 -9.18 -14.29
N GLY A 213 9.88 -10.36 -14.93
CA GLY A 213 9.31 -10.59 -16.25
C GLY A 213 7.83 -10.99 -16.26
N TYR A 214 7.11 -10.91 -15.13
CA TYR A 214 5.68 -11.20 -15.09
C TYR A 214 4.89 -10.24 -15.99
N LYS A 215 3.93 -10.79 -16.75
CA LYS A 215 3.06 -10.05 -17.68
C LYS A 215 1.58 -10.30 -17.37
N GLU A 216 1.19 -11.56 -17.25
CA GLU A 216 -0.19 -11.97 -17.05
C GLU A 216 -0.30 -13.34 -16.39
N GLY A 217 -1.52 -13.71 -15.96
CA GLY A 217 -1.84 -15.00 -15.34
C GLY A 217 -1.55 -15.05 -13.84
N VAL A 218 -1.59 -16.24 -13.26
CA VAL A 218 -1.29 -16.43 -11.82
C VAL A 218 0.22 -16.64 -11.64
N TYR A 219 0.89 -15.66 -11.03
CA TYR A 219 2.31 -15.81 -10.71
C TYR A 219 2.55 -16.92 -9.69
N LYS A 220 3.54 -17.77 -9.98
CA LYS A 220 4.09 -18.76 -9.06
C LYS A 220 5.61 -18.75 -9.20
N SER A 221 6.33 -18.79 -8.07
CA SER A 221 7.78 -18.93 -8.09
C SER A 221 8.14 -20.34 -8.58
N THR A 222 8.38 -20.48 -9.88
CA THR A 222 8.69 -21.76 -10.54
C THR A 222 10.18 -21.90 -10.86
N ALA A 223 10.96 -20.82 -10.84
CA ALA A 223 12.39 -20.79 -11.12
C ALA A 223 13.05 -19.47 -10.68
N GLY A 224 14.38 -19.46 -10.57
CA GLY A 224 15.21 -18.28 -10.30
C GLY A 224 15.66 -18.18 -8.84
N GLU A 225 16.70 -17.38 -8.61
CA GLU A 225 17.21 -17.10 -7.26
C GLU A 225 16.31 -16.14 -6.50
N LEU A 226 16.34 -16.23 -5.16
CA LEU A 226 15.67 -15.26 -4.30
C LEU A 226 16.44 -13.93 -4.37
N ILE A 227 15.82 -12.90 -4.96
CA ILE A 227 16.45 -11.58 -5.12
C ILE A 227 16.09 -10.59 -4.02
N GLY A 228 15.05 -10.90 -3.25
CA GLY A 228 14.71 -10.13 -2.07
C GLY A 228 13.25 -10.26 -1.68
N TYR A 229 12.71 -9.16 -1.19
CA TYR A 229 11.34 -9.06 -0.75
C TYR A 229 10.68 -7.78 -1.23
N HIS A 230 9.36 -7.80 -1.28
CA HIS A 230 8.56 -6.69 -1.79
C HIS A 230 7.24 -6.60 -1.03
N HIS A 231 6.63 -5.42 -1.06
CA HIS A 231 5.36 -5.17 -0.41
C HIS A 231 4.34 -4.74 -1.46
N VAL A 232 3.17 -5.38 -1.41
CA VAL A 232 2.06 -5.14 -2.33
C VAL A 232 0.79 -4.88 -1.55
N LYS A 233 -0.24 -4.36 -2.23
CA LYS A 233 -1.58 -4.17 -1.66
C LYS A 233 -2.51 -5.25 -2.20
N LEU A 234 -3.06 -6.10 -1.33
CA LEU A 234 -4.05 -7.09 -1.73
C LEU A 234 -5.44 -6.47 -1.71
N ILE A 235 -6.14 -6.56 -2.85
CA ILE A 235 -7.48 -5.99 -3.03
C ILE A 235 -8.57 -7.07 -3.20
N GLY A 236 -8.18 -8.34 -3.29
CA GLY A 236 -9.14 -9.39 -3.60
C GLY A 236 -8.49 -10.74 -3.88
N TRP A 237 -9.30 -11.66 -4.37
CA TRP A 237 -8.90 -13.03 -4.74
C TRP A 237 -9.85 -13.60 -5.79
N GLY A 238 -9.45 -14.71 -6.38
CA GLY A 238 -10.30 -15.47 -7.27
C GLY A 238 -9.77 -16.86 -7.54
N VAL A 239 -10.42 -17.51 -8.51
CA VAL A 239 -10.03 -18.82 -9.02
C VAL A 239 -10.00 -18.71 -10.55
N ASP A 240 -8.92 -19.16 -11.18
CA ASP A 240 -8.83 -19.12 -12.64
C ASP A 240 -9.62 -20.28 -13.29
N GLU A 241 -9.66 -20.31 -14.63
CA GLU A 241 -10.36 -21.35 -15.39
C GLU A 241 -9.81 -22.77 -15.11
N ALA A 242 -8.54 -22.87 -14.70
CA ALA A 242 -7.88 -24.13 -14.34
C ALA A 242 -8.12 -24.54 -12.88
N GLY A 243 -8.86 -23.75 -12.10
CA GLY A 243 -9.13 -24.02 -10.69
C GLY A 243 -8.03 -23.55 -9.74
N ILE A 244 -7.07 -22.74 -10.20
CA ILE A 244 -5.97 -22.22 -9.38
C ILE A 244 -6.47 -21.00 -8.61
N GLU A 245 -6.43 -21.10 -7.29
CA GLU A 245 -6.73 -19.97 -6.38
C GLU A 245 -5.61 -18.92 -6.44
N TYR A 246 -5.98 -17.64 -6.50
CA TYR A 246 -5.02 -16.54 -6.57
C TYR A 246 -5.47 -15.33 -5.74
N TRP A 247 -4.49 -14.47 -5.43
CA TRP A 247 -4.75 -13.14 -4.87
C TRP A 247 -4.70 -12.07 -5.97
N LEU A 248 -5.60 -11.09 -5.88
CA LEU A 248 -5.50 -9.84 -6.64
C LEU A 248 -4.59 -8.88 -5.85
N ALA A 249 -3.39 -8.63 -6.37
CA ALA A 249 -2.40 -7.76 -5.78
C ALA A 249 -2.14 -6.55 -6.68
N MET A 250 -2.06 -5.37 -6.07
CA MET A 250 -1.66 -4.13 -6.71
C MET A 250 -0.18 -3.89 -6.42
N ASN A 251 0.60 -3.75 -7.48
CA ASN A 251 2.02 -3.45 -7.43
C ASN A 251 2.25 -1.92 -7.36
N SER A 252 3.50 -1.52 -7.20
CA SER A 252 3.95 -0.12 -7.16
C SER A 252 4.94 0.21 -8.28
N TRP A 253 4.80 -0.45 -9.44
CA TRP A 253 5.66 -0.32 -10.61
C TRP A 253 4.92 0.26 -11.83
N ASN A 254 3.99 1.18 -11.57
CA ASN A 254 3.07 1.79 -12.55
C ASN A 254 2.17 0.79 -13.31
N SER A 255 1.25 1.35 -14.08
CA SER A 255 0.23 0.59 -14.80
C SER A 255 0.74 -0.11 -16.06
N ASN A 256 1.99 0.10 -16.49
CA ASN A 256 2.54 -0.59 -17.67
C ASN A 256 3.16 -1.95 -17.31
N TRP A 257 3.36 -2.23 -16.01
CA TRP A 257 3.88 -3.50 -15.56
C TRP A 257 2.75 -4.50 -15.29
N GLY A 258 2.95 -5.77 -15.64
CA GLY A 258 1.97 -6.83 -15.38
C GLY A 258 0.61 -6.55 -16.05
N THR A 259 -0.47 -6.83 -15.32
CA THR A 259 -1.85 -6.66 -15.80
C THR A 259 -2.44 -5.34 -15.29
N ASN A 260 -1.95 -4.22 -15.84
CA ASN A 260 -2.30 -2.85 -15.44
C ASN A 260 -1.82 -2.45 -14.03
N GLY A 261 -0.66 -2.94 -13.60
CA GLY A 261 -0.04 -2.64 -12.30
C GLY A 261 -0.35 -3.64 -11.20
#